data_AF-A0A357D1Y4-F1
#
_entry.id   AF-A0A357D1Y4-F1
#
_cell.length_a   1.000
_cell.length_b   1.000
_cell.length_c   1.000
_cell.angle_alpha   90.00
_cell.angle_beta   90.00
_cell.angle_gamma   90.00
#
_symmetry.space_group_name_H-M   'P 1'
#
loop_
_entity.id
_entity.type
_entity.pdbx_description
1 polymer ?
#
loop_
_entity_poly.entity_id
_entity_poly.type
_entity_poly.pdbx_seq_one_letter_code
_entity_poly.pdbx_strand_id
1 'polypeptide(L)' 'MRSFFVFHPAALFLYFAPVIFIAMFVSNPIITFTSLCASVSLYAVIKKERFLNEILFFFVMFVLIAIVNPLF' A
#
# COMPACT_ATOMS: atom_id res chain seq x y z
N MET A 1 16.07 2.27 -5.82
CA MET A 1 15.30 3.43 -6.32
C MET A 1 15.22 3.52 -7.86
N ARG A 2 15.80 2.60 -8.66
CA ARG A 2 15.70 2.62 -10.13
C ARG A 2 14.39 2.08 -10.72
N SER A 3 13.58 1.33 -9.95
CA SER A 3 12.38 0.65 -10.48
C SER A 3 11.19 1.58 -10.76
N PHE A 4 11.08 2.71 -10.05
CA PHE A 4 10.03 3.71 -10.29
C PHE A 4 10.30 4.61 -11.50
N PHE A 5 11.56 4.69 -11.95
CA PHE A 5 11.98 5.53 -13.08
C PHE A 5 11.47 5.01 -14.44
N VAL A 6 11.01 3.76 -14.47
CA VAL A 6 10.42 3.13 -15.66
C VAL A 6 8.99 3.64 -15.91
N PHE A 7 8.31 4.13 -14.88
CA PHE A 7 6.93 4.60 -14.96
C PHE A 7 6.86 6.12 -15.02
N HIS A 8 5.93 6.66 -15.80
CA HIS A 8 5.72 8.10 -15.88
C HIS A 8 5.30 8.65 -14.50
N PRO A 9 5.96 9.69 -13.96
CA PRO A 9 5.72 10.18 -12.61
C PRO A 9 4.26 10.64 -12.40
N ALA A 10 3.65 11.25 -13.41
CA ALA A 10 2.24 11.62 -13.35
C ALA A 10 1.30 10.41 -13.24
N ALA A 11 1.64 9.27 -13.85
CA ALA A 11 0.82 8.06 -13.77
C ALA A 11 0.90 7.43 -12.36
N LEU A 12 2.10 7.42 -11.76
CA LEU A 12 2.28 7.01 -10.36
C LEU A 12 1.49 7.93 -9.40
N PHE A 13 1.53 9.24 -9.63
CA PHE A 13 0.76 10.19 -8.83
C PHE A 13 -0.74 9.94 -8.94
N LEU A 14 -1.26 9.79 -10.16
CA LEU A 14 -2.68 9.56 -10.41
C LEU A 14 -3.17 8.23 -9.83
N TYR A 15 -2.27 7.25 -9.68
CA TYR A 15 -2.55 5.98 -9.03
C TYR A 15 -2.58 6.11 -7.50
N PHE A 16 -1.58 6.73 -6.89
CA PHE A 16 -1.47 6.79 -5.43
C PHE A 16 -2.37 7.84 -4.79
N ALA A 17 -2.69 8.94 -5.48
CA ALA A 17 -3.58 9.98 -4.97
C ALA A 17 -4.95 9.43 -4.48
N PRO A 18 -5.71 8.66 -5.28
CA PRO A 18 -6.97 8.09 -4.82
C PRO A 18 -6.78 7.02 -3.74
N VAL A 19 -5.71 6.22 -3.82
CA VAL A 19 -5.39 5.20 -2.80
C VAL A 19 -5.21 5.85 -1.43
N ILE A 20 -4.45 6.94 -1.36
CA ILE A 20 -4.21 7.71 -0.13
C ILE A 20 -5.51 8.35 0.36
N PHE A 21 -6.26 8.98 -0.55
CA PHE A 21 -7.54 9.61 -0.20
C PHE A 21 -8.52 8.58 0.39
N ILE A 22 -8.68 7.43 -0.25
CA ILE A 22 -9.54 6.36 0.24
C ILE A 22 -9.04 5.85 1.60
N ALA A 23 -7.74 5.61 1.74
CA ALA A 23 -7.18 5.06 2.98
C ALA A 23 -7.37 6.00 4.19
N MET A 24 -7.37 7.32 3.97
CA MET A 24 -7.51 8.32 5.04
C MET A 24 -8.96 8.70 5.35
N PHE A 25 -9.83 8.81 4.33
CA PHE A 25 -11.15 9.41 4.49
C PHE A 25 -12.31 8.41 4.42
N VAL A 26 -12.08 7.18 3.98
CA VAL A 26 -13.14 6.18 3.82
C VAL A 26 -13.05 5.13 4.93
N SER A 27 -14.12 5.04 5.73
CA SER A 27 -14.26 4.03 6.80
C SER A 27 -14.95 2.75 6.35
N ASN A 28 -15.42 2.67 5.09
CA ASN A 28 -16.04 1.47 4.57
C ASN A 28 -14.95 0.38 4.36
N PRO A 29 -15.00 -0.74 5.11
CA PRO A 29 -13.92 -1.72 5.12
C PRO A 29 -13.69 -2.37 3.76
N ILE A 30 -14.74 -2.51 2.94
CA ILE A 30 -14.64 -3.09 1.59
C ILE A 30 -13.83 -2.14 0.70
N ILE A 31 -14.15 -0.85 0.73
CA ILE A 31 -13.48 0.16 -0.10
C ILE A 31 -12.02 0.32 0.36
N THR A 32 -11.77 0.37 1.66
CA THR A 32 -10.41 0.42 2.22
C THR A 32 -9.60 -0.82 1.85
N PHE A 33 -10.21 -2.02 1.86
CA PHE A 33 -9.55 -3.25 1.42
C PHE A 33 -9.20 -3.22 -0.07
N THR A 34 -10.08 -2.69 -0.93
CA THR A 34 -9.75 -2.55 -2.36
C THR A 34 -8.58 -1.59 -2.59
N SER A 35 -8.48 -0.50 -1.81
CA SER A 35 -7.33 0.42 -1.84
C SER A 35 -6.03 -0.26 -1.42
N LEU A 36 -6.09 -1.12 -0.39
CA LEU A 36 -4.97 -1.96 0.02
C LEU A 36 -4.54 -2.91 -1.10
N CYS A 37 -5.47 -3.66 -1.69
CA CYS A 37 -5.17 -4.56 -2.81
C CYS A 37 -4.55 -3.83 -4.00
N ALA A 38 -5.04 -2.64 -4.34
CA ALA A 38 -4.47 -1.80 -5.38
C ALA A 38 -2.99 -1.48 -5.06
N SER A 39 -2.72 -0.85 -3.91
CA SER A 39 -1.34 -0.49 -3.53
C SER A 39 -0.36 -1.67 -3.53
N VAL A 40 -0.78 -2.83 -3.02
CA VAL A 40 0.02 -4.07 -3.01
C VAL A 40 0.26 -4.60 -4.43
N SER A 41 -0.74 -4.51 -5.32
CA SER A 41 -0.60 -4.97 -6.71
C SER A 41 0.46 -4.18 -7.48
N LEU A 42 0.45 -2.85 -7.38
CA LEU A 42 1.47 -2.01 -8.01
C LEU A 42 2.85 -2.29 -7.39
N TYR A 43 2.91 -2.49 -6.08
CA TYR A 43 4.14 -2.82 -5.38
C TYR A 43 4.75 -4.16 -5.85
N ALA A 44 3.91 -5.18 -6.04
CA ALA A 44 4.32 -6.48 -6.58
C ALA A 44 4.91 -6.37 -7.99
N VAL A 45 4.34 -5.51 -8.84
CA VAL A 45 4.84 -5.25 -10.20
C VAL A 45 6.22 -4.58 -10.15
N ILE A 46 6.42 -3.60 -9.27
CA ILE A 46 7.65 -2.80 -9.21
C ILE A 46 8.80 -3.55 -8.52
N LYS A 47 8.52 -4.42 -7.55
CA LYS A 47 9.54 -5.08 -6.72
C LYS A 47 9.37 -6.60 -6.63
N LYS A 48 9.10 -7.26 -7.77
CA LYS A 48 8.82 -8.70 -7.86
C LYS A 48 9.76 -9.60 -7.02
N GLU A 49 11.08 -9.38 -7.09
CA GLU A 49 12.07 -10.23 -6.40
C GLU A 49 12.14 -10.04 -4.88
N ARG A 50 11.81 -8.84 -4.38
CA ARG A 50 11.85 -8.52 -2.94
C ARG A 50 10.48 -8.47 -2.30
N PHE A 51 9.42 -8.64 -3.09
CA PHE A 51 8.04 -8.49 -2.69
C PHE A 51 7.71 -9.34 -1.45
N LEU A 52 8.06 -10.62 -1.43
CA LEU A 52 7.72 -11.52 -0.32
C LEU A 52 8.42 -11.16 0.99
N ASN A 53 9.69 -10.76 0.94
CA ASN A 53 10.43 -10.39 2.16
C ASN A 53 9.93 -9.04 2.70
N GLU A 54 9.67 -8.07 1.82
CA GLU A 54 9.21 -6.74 2.24
C GLU A 54 7.72 -6.76 2.68
N ILE A 55 6.85 -7.56 2.04
CA ILE A 55 5.44 -7.67 2.43
C ILE A 55 5.27 -8.34 3.79
N LEU A 56 6.09 -9.34 4.12
CA LEU A 56 6.08 -9.98 5.43
C LEU A 56 6.47 -8.98 6.53
N PHE A 57 7.50 -8.18 6.28
CA PHE A 57 7.89 -7.10 7.19
C PHE A 57 6.76 -6.09 7.41
N PHE A 58 6.13 -5.61 6.33
CA PHE A 58 4.99 -4.68 6.44
C PHE A 58 3.78 -5.30 7.15
N PHE A 59 3.52 -6.59 6.94
CA PHE A 59 2.45 -7.30 7.64
C PHE A 59 2.70 -7.40 9.15
N VAL A 60 3.93 -7.74 9.56
CA VAL A 60 4.29 -7.75 10.98
C VAL A 60 4.12 -6.36 11.60
N MET A 61 4.59 -5.31 10.90
CA MET A 61 4.39 -3.93 11.34
C MET A 61 2.90 -3.57 11.46
N PHE A 62 2.08 -3.96 10.48
CA PHE A 62 0.63 -3.75 10.52
C PHE A 62 -0.01 -4.40 11.74
N VAL A 63 0.33 -5.65 12.05
CA VAL A 63 -0.20 -6.35 13.23
C VAL A 63 0.21 -5.64 14.52
N LEU A 64 1.47 -5.22 14.64
CA LEU A 64 1.95 -4.48 15.81
C LEU A 64 1.16 -3.17 16.00
N ILE A 65 0.99 -2.41 14.93
CA ILE A 65 0.20 -1.16 14.96
C ILE A 65 -1.25 -1.46 15.29
N ALA A 66 -1.86 -2.46 14.66
CA ALA A 66 -3.26 -2.83 14.88
C ALA A 66 -3.55 -3.34 16.29
N ILE A 67 -2.56 -3.90 17.01
CA ILE A 67 -2.69 -4.27 18.43
C ILE A 67 -2.59 -3.03 19.32
N VAL A 68 -1.71 -2.07 18.98
CA VAL A 68 -1.51 -0.85 19.76
C VAL A 68 -2.64 0.16 19.55
N ASN A 69 -3.19 0.26 18.34
CA ASN A 69 -4.21 1.25 17.98
C ASN A 69 -5.52 1.16 18.79
N PRO A 70 -6.09 -0.02 19.12
CA PRO A 70 -7.27 -0.11 19.98
C PRO A 70 -6.96 0.10 21.48
N LEU A 71 -5.69 0.22 21.88
CA LEU A 71 -5.28 0.52 23.25
C LEU A 71 -5.15 2.04 23.52
N PHE A 72 -5.39 2.88 22.51
CA PHE A 72 -5.45 4.35 22.57
C PHE A 72 -6.76 4.86 21.97
#